data_AF-A0A2V7PPD9-F1
#
_entry.id   AF-A0A2V7PPD9-F1
#
_cell.length_a   1.000
_cell.length_b   1.000
_cell.length_c   1.000
_cell.angle_alpha   90.00
_cell.angle_beta   90.00
_cell.angle_gamma   90.00
#
_symmetry.space_group_name_H-M   'P 1'
#
loop_
_entity.id
_entity.type
_entity.pdbx_description
1 polymer ?
#
loop_
_entity_poly.entity_id
_entity_poly.type
_entity_poly.pdbx_seq_one_letter_code
_entity_poly.pdbx_strand_id
1 'polypeptide(L)'
;MSLRTTPFHARTGPLSEGQAWRRWAGYVVASSYELSHDREYHAIRNSAALFDVSPLYKYMITGKDAARLLDHVVTRNVGKSKVGQVLYTPWCDNDGKQIDDGTISVLAEQTFRMTSADPTLRWLHLNSSGLDVSIEDVSERTAALSL
;
A
#
# COMPACT_ATOMS: atom_id res chain seq x y z
N MET A 1 3.35 1.89 -23.12
CA MET A 1 2.78 2.72 -22.03
C MET A 1 3.95 3.36 -21.29
N SER A 2 3.95 4.69 -21.10
CA SER A 2 5.04 5.39 -20.38
C SER A 2 4.93 5.14 -18.87
N LEU A 3 6.07 5.12 -18.17
CA LEU A 3 6.07 5.14 -16.71
C LEU A 3 5.57 6.50 -16.20
N ARG A 4 4.86 6.48 -15.08
CA ARG A 4 4.41 7.67 -14.36
C ARG A 4 5.46 8.11 -13.36
N THR A 5 5.40 9.37 -12.95
CA THR A 5 6.19 9.88 -11.81
C THR A 5 5.29 10.05 -10.60
N THR A 6 5.85 9.92 -9.41
CA THR A 6 5.12 10.21 -8.16
C THR A 6 4.97 11.72 -7.97
N PRO A 7 4.07 12.19 -7.08
CA PRO A 7 3.97 13.62 -6.75
C PRO A 7 5.25 14.23 -6.18
N PHE A 8 6.17 13.40 -5.65
CA PHE A 8 7.43 13.86 -5.07
C PHE A 8 8.61 13.83 -6.05
N HIS A 9 8.45 13.20 -7.22
CA HIS A 9 9.53 13.00 -8.19
C HIS A 9 10.22 14.29 -8.64
N ALA A 10 9.48 15.39 -8.80
CA ALA A 10 10.09 16.67 -9.19
C ALA A 10 11.11 17.19 -8.16
N ARG A 11 10.97 16.81 -6.89
CA ARG A 11 11.90 17.18 -5.81
C ARG A 11 12.93 16.12 -5.52
N THR A 12 12.53 14.85 -5.53
CA THR A 12 13.42 13.73 -5.20
C THR A 12 14.29 13.32 -6.37
N GLY A 13 13.80 13.47 -7.60
CA GLY A 13 14.51 12.99 -8.78
C GLY A 13 15.86 13.65 -9.03
N PRO A 14 16.00 14.99 -8.89
CA PRO A 14 17.29 15.67 -8.96
C PRO A 14 18.30 15.25 -7.88
N LEU A 15 17.85 14.59 -6.80
CA LEU A 15 18.71 14.09 -5.72
C LEU A 15 19.29 12.70 -6.01
N SER A 16 18.85 12.02 -7.09
CA SER A 16 19.38 10.70 -7.46
C SER A 16 20.71 10.86 -8.22
N GLU A 17 21.79 11.09 -7.48
CA GLU A 17 23.15 11.21 -7.99
C GLU A 17 23.56 9.95 -8.76
N GLY A 18 23.22 8.77 -8.22
CA GLY A 18 23.53 7.48 -8.84
C GLY A 18 22.66 7.12 -10.05
N GLN A 19 21.61 7.89 -10.35
CA GLN A 19 20.64 7.61 -11.42
C GLN A 19 20.07 6.17 -11.36
N ALA A 20 19.95 5.62 -10.15
CA ALA A 20 19.54 4.25 -9.89
C ALA A 20 18.02 4.10 -9.96
N TRP A 21 17.43 4.25 -11.14
CA TRP A 21 15.98 4.21 -11.34
C TRP A 21 15.41 2.79 -11.36
N ARG A 22 14.26 2.57 -10.73
CA ARG A 22 13.48 1.33 -10.83
C ARG A 22 12.03 1.59 -11.19
N ARG A 23 11.41 0.55 -11.75
CA ARG A 23 9.97 0.47 -11.96
C ARG A 23 9.29 -0.08 -10.71
N TRP A 24 8.27 0.61 -10.22
CA TRP A 24 7.44 0.14 -9.10
C TRP A 24 5.97 0.49 -9.35
N ALA A 25 5.09 -0.51 -9.49
CA ALA A 25 3.64 -0.32 -9.69
C ALA A 25 3.27 0.69 -10.82
N GLY A 26 4.07 0.71 -11.89
CA GLY A 26 3.87 1.64 -13.02
C GLY A 26 4.49 3.03 -12.85
N TYR A 27 5.23 3.27 -11.76
CA TYR A 27 5.99 4.48 -11.51
C TYR A 27 7.49 4.28 -11.76
N VAL A 28 8.18 5.36 -12.12
CA VAL A 28 9.64 5.49 -12.02
C VAL A 28 10.01 6.11 -10.67
N VAL A 29 10.84 5.42 -9.90
CA VAL A 29 11.31 5.86 -8.59
C VAL A 29 12.80 5.60 -8.44
N ALA A 30 13.48 6.38 -7.60
CA ALA A 30 14.87 6.12 -7.24
C ALA A 30 14.97 4.88 -6.34
N SER A 31 15.94 4.02 -6.61
CA SER A 31 16.29 2.86 -5.77
C SER A 31 17.32 3.24 -4.71
N SER A 32 18.19 4.18 -5.04
CA SER A 32 19.08 4.91 -4.16
C SER A 32 19.23 6.34 -4.68
N TYR A 33 19.57 7.24 -3.77
CA TYR A 33 19.93 8.61 -4.09
C TYR A 33 21.44 8.74 -4.31
N GLU A 34 22.24 8.06 -3.50
CA GLU A 34 23.70 8.08 -3.60
C GLU A 34 24.27 6.89 -4.41
N LEU A 35 25.57 6.96 -4.71
CA LEU A 35 26.32 5.90 -5.40
C LEU A 35 26.50 4.63 -4.55
N SER A 36 26.54 4.78 -3.22
CA SER A 36 26.55 3.67 -2.26
C SER A 36 25.39 3.78 -1.27
N HIS A 37 25.03 2.66 -0.66
CA HIS A 37 23.90 2.60 0.27
C HIS A 37 24.27 2.98 1.70
N ASP A 38 25.56 3.18 2.00
CA ASP A 38 26.06 3.27 3.38
C ASP A 38 25.47 4.48 4.11
N ARG A 39 25.49 5.66 3.47
CA ARG A 39 24.96 6.88 4.08
C ARG A 39 23.45 6.84 4.25
N GLU A 40 22.72 6.34 3.26
CA GLU A 40 21.26 6.13 3.36
C GLU A 40 20.92 5.13 4.47
N TYR A 41 21.65 4.02 4.56
CA TYR A 41 21.52 3.03 5.63
C TYR A 41 21.76 3.65 7.01
N HIS A 42 22.86 4.39 7.17
CA HIS A 42 23.17 5.05 8.43
C HIS A 42 22.17 6.15 8.79
N ALA A 43 21.60 6.87 7.81
CA ALA A 43 20.54 7.83 8.05
C ALA A 43 19.28 7.16 8.61
N ILE A 44 18.85 6.03 8.03
CA ILE A 44 17.71 5.23 8.51
C ILE A 44 17.94 4.75 9.95
N ARG A 45 19.18 4.34 10.28
CA ARG A 45 19.49 3.74 11.59
C ARG A 45 19.76 4.75 12.70
N ASN A 46 20.35 5.90 12.36
CA ASN A 46 20.91 6.83 13.34
C ASN A 46 20.25 8.21 13.32
N SER A 47 19.32 8.46 12.38
CA SER A 47 18.62 9.74 12.26
C SER A 47 17.19 9.51 11.77
N ALA A 48 16.84 10.03 10.59
CA ALA A 48 15.56 9.79 9.93
C ALA A 48 15.79 9.63 8.42
N ALA A 49 14.88 8.91 7.76
CA ALA A 49 14.90 8.72 6.31
C ALA A 49 13.48 8.74 5.77
N LEU A 50 13.27 9.49 4.69
CA LEU A 50 11.96 9.62 4.07
C LEU A 50 11.88 8.77 2.80
N PHE A 51 10.92 7.85 2.74
CA PHE A 51 10.64 7.01 1.58
C PHE A 51 9.34 7.43 0.91
N ASP A 52 9.40 7.62 -0.41
CA ASP A 52 8.21 7.79 -1.24
C ASP A 52 7.58 6.43 -1.55
N VAL A 53 6.49 6.12 -0.85
CA VAL A 53 5.70 4.89 -0.99
C VAL A 53 4.36 5.15 -1.68
N SER A 54 4.25 6.27 -2.38
CA SER A 54 3.12 6.60 -3.25
C SER A 54 2.81 5.54 -4.30
N PRO A 55 3.77 4.74 -4.82
CA PRO A 55 3.45 3.67 -5.76
C PRO A 55 2.61 2.49 -5.21
N LEU A 56 2.58 2.26 -3.89
CA LEU A 56 1.73 1.19 -3.32
C LEU A 56 0.27 1.36 -3.74
N TYR A 57 -0.47 0.27 -3.88
CA TYR A 57 -1.90 0.34 -4.16
C TYR A 57 -2.67 0.65 -2.87
N LYS A 58 -3.71 1.47 -2.96
CA LYS A 58 -4.60 1.83 -1.85
C LYS A 58 -6.05 1.64 -2.27
N TYR A 59 -6.80 0.85 -1.51
CA TYR A 59 -8.23 0.63 -1.73
C TYR A 59 -9.03 1.15 -0.54
N MET A 60 -10.00 2.01 -0.81
CA MET A 60 -11.00 2.41 0.17
C MET A 60 -12.15 1.39 0.15
N ILE A 61 -12.47 0.83 1.30
CA ILE A 61 -13.47 -0.23 1.45
C ILE A 61 -14.49 0.26 2.48
N THR A 62 -15.72 0.49 2.03
CA THR A 62 -16.78 1.11 2.85
C THR A 62 -18.09 0.34 2.78
N GLY A 63 -18.91 0.43 3.83
CA GLY A 63 -20.25 -0.15 3.88
C GLY A 63 -20.46 -1.09 5.07
N LYS A 64 -21.71 -1.52 5.26
CA LYS A 64 -22.11 -2.32 6.43
C LYS A 64 -21.40 -3.67 6.50
N ASP A 65 -21.04 -4.23 5.35
CA ASP A 65 -20.37 -5.53 5.24
C ASP A 65 -18.85 -5.40 4.98
N ALA A 66 -18.26 -4.21 5.08
CA ALA A 66 -16.84 -3.97 4.78
C ALA A 66 -15.90 -4.79 5.68
N ALA A 67 -16.16 -4.82 7.00
CA ALA A 67 -15.38 -5.65 7.92
C ALA A 67 -15.53 -7.15 7.62
N ARG A 68 -16.73 -7.58 7.21
CA ARG A 68 -17.03 -8.97 6.84
C ARG A 68 -16.30 -9.38 5.56
N LEU A 69 -16.24 -8.50 4.55
CA LEU A 69 -15.42 -8.73 3.36
C LEU A 69 -13.96 -8.90 3.76
N LEU A 70 -13.44 -7.98 4.58
CA LEU A 70 -12.04 -8.02 4.99
C LEU A 70 -11.70 -9.26 5.82
N ASP A 71 -12.55 -9.66 6.78
CA ASP A 71 -12.41 -10.91 7.54
C ASP A 71 -12.44 -12.16 6.64
N HIS A 72 -13.07 -12.09 5.47
CA HIS A 72 -13.06 -13.18 4.50
C HIS A 72 -11.79 -13.21 3.64
N VAL A 73 -11.23 -12.03 3.32
CA VAL A 73 -10.08 -11.88 2.43
C VAL A 73 -8.76 -12.08 3.17
N VAL A 74 -8.62 -11.58 4.39
CA VAL A 74 -7.36 -11.57 5.12
C VAL A 74 -7.35 -12.57 6.28
N THR A 75 -6.16 -12.97 6.73
CA THR A 75 -6.02 -13.98 7.79
C THR A 75 -6.26 -13.41 9.21
N ARG A 76 -6.26 -12.09 9.37
CA ARG A 76 -6.48 -11.42 10.65
C ARG A 76 -7.95 -11.03 10.85
N ASN A 77 -8.41 -11.09 12.09
CA ASN A 77 -9.76 -10.63 12.45
C ASN A 77 -9.82 -9.09 12.51
N VAL A 78 -10.31 -8.49 11.43
CA VAL A 78 -10.58 -7.06 11.26
C VAL A 78 -11.78 -6.64 12.10
N GLY A 79 -12.82 -7.47 12.23
CA GLY A 79 -14.03 -7.16 13.03
C GLY A 79 -13.77 -6.87 14.51
N LYS A 80 -12.64 -7.32 15.08
CA LYS A 80 -12.21 -7.02 16.46
C LYS A 80 -11.36 -5.76 16.61
N SER A 81 -11.07 -5.07 15.51
CA SER A 81 -10.18 -3.91 15.50
C SER A 81 -10.95 -2.63 15.80
N LYS A 82 -10.28 -1.70 16.47
CA LYS A 82 -10.85 -0.39 16.82
C LYS A 82 -10.47 0.66 15.79
N VAL A 83 -11.32 1.68 15.63
CA VAL A 83 -11.01 2.87 14.83
C VAL A 83 -9.66 3.46 15.26
N GLY A 84 -8.84 3.82 14.27
CA GLY A 84 -7.47 4.31 14.45
C GLY A 84 -6.40 3.21 14.49
N GLN A 85 -6.78 1.93 14.53
CA GLN A 85 -5.80 0.84 14.45
C GLN A 85 -5.39 0.52 13.01
N VAL A 86 -4.16 0.01 12.87
CA VAL A 86 -3.62 -0.53 11.62
C VAL A 86 -3.24 -1.99 11.84
N LEU A 87 -3.60 -2.84 10.88
CA LEU A 87 -3.36 -4.27 10.90
C LEU A 87 -2.39 -4.62 9.78
N TYR A 88 -1.26 -5.24 10.09
CA TYR A 88 -0.48 -5.97 9.08
C TYR A 88 -1.07 -7.38 8.93
N THR A 89 -1.29 -7.82 7.69
CA THR A 89 -1.91 -9.11 7.40
C THR A 89 -1.63 -9.58 5.97
N PRO A 90 -1.39 -10.88 5.77
CA PRO A 90 -1.45 -11.48 4.43
C PRO A 90 -2.90 -11.80 4.02
N TRP A 91 -3.10 -12.04 2.73
CA TRP A 91 -4.26 -12.74 2.18
C TRP A 91 -3.81 -13.90 1.29
N CYS A 92 -4.61 -14.95 1.26
CA CYS A 92 -4.29 -16.20 0.60
C CYS A 92 -5.35 -16.61 -0.41
N ASP A 93 -4.99 -17.51 -1.31
CA ASP A 93 -5.94 -18.25 -2.13
C ASP A 93 -6.64 -19.35 -1.33
N ASN A 94 -7.51 -20.11 -2.02
CA ASN A 94 -8.29 -21.18 -1.42
C ASN A 94 -7.45 -22.37 -0.91
N ASP A 95 -6.23 -22.54 -1.42
CA ASP A 95 -5.29 -23.57 -0.97
C ASP A 95 -4.40 -23.07 0.18
N GLY A 96 -4.65 -21.85 0.67
CA GLY A 96 -3.90 -21.21 1.74
C GLY A 96 -2.54 -20.67 1.29
N LYS A 97 -2.28 -20.56 -0.02
CA LYS A 97 -1.05 -19.95 -0.54
C LYS A 97 -1.17 -18.44 -0.51
N GLN A 98 -0.12 -17.76 -0.06
CA GLN A 98 -0.10 -16.30 0.01
C GLN A 98 -0.21 -15.70 -1.40
N ILE A 99 -1.16 -14.79 -1.57
CA ILE A 99 -1.33 -13.99 -2.78
C ILE A 99 -0.50 -12.72 -2.67
N ASP A 100 -0.68 -11.96 -1.58
CA ASP A 100 0.04 -10.73 -1.27
C ASP A 100 -0.16 -10.42 0.24
N ASP A 101 0.47 -9.35 0.73
CA ASP A 101 0.32 -8.83 2.07
C ASP A 101 0.29 -7.30 2.10
N GLY A 102 -0.07 -6.76 3.26
CA GLY A 102 -0.05 -5.34 3.45
C GLY A 102 -0.75 -4.91 4.72
N THR A 103 -1.34 -3.72 4.67
CA THR A 103 -1.95 -3.10 5.84
C THR A 103 -3.41 -2.76 5.64
N ILE A 104 -4.21 -2.92 6.70
CA ILE A 104 -5.58 -2.43 6.79
C ILE A 104 -5.63 -1.37 7.87
N SER A 105 -5.93 -0.13 7.50
CA SER A 105 -6.21 0.97 8.43
C SER A 105 -7.72 1.04 8.71
N VAL A 106 -8.11 1.00 9.97
CA VAL A 106 -9.51 1.20 10.40
C VAL A 106 -9.76 2.70 10.54
N LEU A 107 -10.37 3.32 9.54
CA LEU A 107 -10.56 4.78 9.49
C LEU A 107 -11.85 5.22 10.20
N ALA A 108 -12.90 4.40 10.13
CA ALA A 108 -14.15 4.53 10.87
C ALA A 108 -14.81 3.14 11.01
N GLU A 109 -15.94 3.04 11.71
CA GLU A 109 -16.62 1.74 11.97
C GLU A 109 -16.92 0.93 10.70
N GLN A 110 -17.20 1.60 9.59
CA GLN A 110 -17.54 0.99 8.31
C GLN A 110 -16.63 1.51 7.18
N THR A 111 -15.44 2.03 7.52
CA THR A 111 -14.51 2.62 6.55
C THR A 111 -13.10 2.12 6.82
N PHE A 112 -12.55 1.43 5.84
CA PHE A 112 -11.23 0.81 5.92
C PHE A 112 -10.39 1.23 4.71
N ARG A 113 -9.07 1.31 4.90
CA ARG A 113 -8.13 1.45 3.78
C ARG A 113 -7.15 0.29 3.77
N MET A 114 -7.19 -0.48 2.70
CA MET A 114 -6.23 -1.55 2.43
C MET A 114 -5.09 -1.01 1.58
N THR A 115 -3.85 -1.28 1.98
CA THR A 115 -2.63 -0.97 1.19
C THR A 115 -1.96 -2.28 0.81
N SER A 116 -1.54 -2.42 -0.45
CA SER A 116 -0.97 -3.66 -1.01
C SER A 116 0.21 -3.37 -1.94
N ALA A 117 1.10 -4.34 -2.12
CA ALA A 117 2.22 -4.23 -3.05
C ALA A 117 1.77 -4.44 -4.49
N ASP A 118 0.83 -5.36 -4.72
CA ASP A 118 0.32 -5.74 -6.04
C ASP A 118 -1.18 -5.43 -6.24
N PRO A 119 -1.65 -5.34 -7.51
CA PRO A 119 -3.06 -5.09 -7.80
C PRO A 119 -3.98 -6.16 -7.18
N THR A 120 -4.82 -5.74 -6.23
CA THR A 120 -5.71 -6.62 -5.46
C THR A 120 -7.20 -6.31 -5.69
N LEU A 121 -7.51 -5.25 -6.47
CA LEU A 121 -8.89 -4.81 -6.72
C LEU A 121 -9.80 -5.94 -7.25
N ARG A 122 -9.31 -6.72 -8.22
CA ARG A 122 -10.06 -7.86 -8.77
C ARG A 122 -10.37 -8.91 -7.70
N TRP A 123 -9.41 -9.21 -6.83
CA TRP A 123 -9.57 -10.18 -5.76
C TRP A 123 -10.63 -9.72 -4.75
N LEU A 124 -10.63 -8.43 -4.39
CA LEU A 124 -11.65 -7.85 -3.52
C LEU A 124 -13.06 -7.98 -4.13
N HIS A 125 -13.22 -7.66 -5.41
CA HIS A 125 -14.52 -7.78 -6.08
C HIS A 125 -15.02 -9.22 -6.22
N LEU A 126 -14.13 -10.18 -6.45
CA LEU A 126 -14.51 -11.60 -6.50
C LEU A 126 -15.06 -12.10 -5.15
N ASN A 127 -14.55 -11.54 -4.05
CA ASN A 127 -14.95 -11.91 -2.69
C ASN A 127 -16.09 -11.03 -2.11
N SER A 128 -16.55 -10.01 -2.84
CA SER A 128 -17.58 -9.08 -2.37
C SER A 128 -19.01 -9.47 -2.76
N SER A 129 -19.20 -10.61 -3.42
CA SER A 129 -20.51 -11.02 -3.93
C SER A 129 -21.53 -11.20 -2.80
N GLY A 130 -22.68 -10.54 -2.92
CA GLY A 130 -23.75 -10.57 -1.91
C GLY A 130 -23.49 -9.73 -0.65
N LEU A 131 -22.41 -8.94 -0.62
CA LEU A 131 -22.10 -8.01 0.47
C LEU A 131 -22.46 -6.58 0.07
N ASP A 132 -22.95 -5.80 1.02
CA ASP A 132 -23.17 -4.36 0.87
C ASP A 132 -21.89 -3.60 1.23
N VAL A 133 -21.04 -3.49 0.21
CA VAL A 133 -19.70 -2.91 0.29
C VAL A 133 -19.37 -2.18 -1.01
N SER A 134 -18.75 -1.01 -0.87
CA SER A 134 -18.12 -0.27 -1.97
C SER A 134 -16.60 -0.42 -1.86
N ILE A 135 -15.95 -0.70 -2.99
CA ILE A 135 -14.49 -0.82 -3.10
C ILE A 135 -14.04 0.18 -4.15
N GLU A 136 -13.17 1.10 -3.77
CA GLU A 136 -12.64 2.14 -4.65
C GLU A 136 -11.12 2.13 -4.64
N ASP A 137 -10.51 2.11 -5.83
CA ASP A 137 -9.07 2.33 -5.98
C ASP A 137 -8.75 3.82 -5.83
N VAL A 138 -8.02 4.15 -4.78
CA VAL A 138 -7.63 5.52 -4.44
C VAL A 138 -6.13 5.75 -4.58
N SER A 139 -5.42 4.83 -5.25
CA SER A 139 -3.95 4.82 -5.37
C SER A 139 -3.43 6.10 -6.03
N GLU A 140 -4.07 6.55 -7.11
CA GLU A 140 -3.61 7.71 -7.89
C GLU A 140 -3.91 9.06 -7.23
N ARG A 141 -4.89 9.08 -6.32
CA ARG A 141 -5.29 10.30 -5.59
C ARG A 141 -4.75 10.36 -4.17
N THR A 142 -3.96 9.36 -3.76
CA THR A 142 -3.39 9.27 -2.41
C THR A 142 -1.88 9.07 -2.47
N ALA A 143 -1.14 10.15 -2.21
CA ALA A 143 0.30 10.09 -1.99
C ALA A 143 0.62 9.52 -0.59
N ALA A 144 1.79 8.91 -0.42
CA ALA A 144 2.22 8.37 0.86
C ALA A 144 3.73 8.49 1.03
N LEU A 145 4.13 8.90 2.24
CA LEU A 145 5.52 8.99 2.68
C LEU A 145 5.69 8.17 3.96
N SER A 146 6.82 7.47 4.07
CA SER A 146 7.27 6.84 5.31
C SER A 146 8.48 7.61 5.84
N LEU A 147 8.41 8.08 7.09
CA LEU A 147 9.48 8.84 7.76
C LEU A 147 10.13 8.01 8.87
#